data_AF-A0A7Y2FEW7-F1
#
_entry.id   AF-A0A7Y2FEW7-F1
#
_cell.length_a   1.000
_cell.length_b   1.000
_cell.length_c   1.000
_cell.angle_alpha   90.00
_cell.angle_beta   90.00
_cell.angle_gamma   90.00
#
_symmetry.space_group_name_H-M   'P 1'
#
loop_
_entity.id
_entity.type
_entity.pdbx_description
1 polymer ?
#
loop_
_entity_poly.entity_id
_entity_poly.type
_entity_poly.pdbx_seq_one_letter_code
_entity_poly.pdbx_strand_id
1 'polypeptide(L)'
;MSADASFDSIEISQAGLFERLEKGHQLVTGNNRLARVLHERYARWRSDRGDRQWASARITPWSAWLDELWDEAVLAGVDGTTAAVCNTTQATALWQTVIRDRDRAHEALHGRMTARQLHQARMLLREWKIDSHDPAWRTDNENVQAFVSWNGDFGQRCSKDGWLPQEDRMAILERAARQADLKPTGPLMLMGFDELYPAQQDLLAAIERAGIKVNWYQPVNRRVAVSRWEAEDERSELEMAVRWARHWLETETDSEIAIAVPDLAARHESVEQALQDILDPGRTSDPTTQPWNLSLGPGLDQQDAVRTAFAIFRMLEYRCDISDVARVLRSAWLRGSTSERTGRSLLEQCLRRKYPRTLNLAEIHYRAGQINDHVPAPWHCPELARMLQALRRFERTHRDPRSASEWARKLDELLTTLGWPRATDRTQSSLEWQVLQAWRE
;
A
#
# COMPACT_ATOMS: atom_id res chain seq x y z
N MET A 1 -24.76 17.35 20.27
CA MET A 1 -24.38 16.67 21.52
C MET A 1 -24.18 15.21 21.19
N SER A 2 -22.98 14.85 20.73
CA SER A 2 -22.56 13.45 20.64
C SER A 2 -22.31 13.01 22.08
N ALA A 3 -23.08 12.03 22.58
CA ALA A 3 -22.67 11.33 23.77
C ALA A 3 -21.40 10.56 23.38
N ASP A 4 -20.28 10.80 24.06
CA ASP A 4 -19.11 9.94 23.94
C ASP A 4 -19.58 8.51 24.18
N ALA A 5 -19.68 7.73 23.10
CA ALA A 5 -20.01 6.32 23.20
C ALA A 5 -18.77 5.63 23.76
N SER A 6 -18.63 5.67 25.08
CA SER A 6 -17.62 4.93 25.81
C SER A 6 -18.06 3.48 25.84
N PHE A 7 -17.49 2.65 24.96
CA PHE A 7 -17.72 1.21 25.00
C PHE A 7 -17.03 0.61 26.22
N ASP A 8 -17.71 -0.31 26.91
CA ASP A 8 -17.17 -1.00 28.07
C ASP A 8 -15.83 -1.67 27.74
N SER A 9 -14.78 -1.27 28.45
CA SER A 9 -13.46 -1.91 28.37
C SER A 9 -13.45 -3.19 29.20
N ILE A 10 -12.94 -4.28 28.62
CA ILE A 10 -12.74 -5.55 29.29
C ILE A 10 -11.25 -5.88 29.35
N GLU A 11 -10.72 -5.98 30.56
CA GLU A 11 -9.36 -6.44 30.80
C GLU A 11 -9.37 -7.97 30.91
N ILE A 12 -8.83 -8.65 29.89
CA ILE A 12 -8.74 -10.12 29.89
C ILE A 12 -7.36 -10.57 29.39
N SER A 13 -6.93 -11.75 29.85
CA SER A 13 -5.71 -12.37 29.32
C SER A 13 -5.87 -12.71 27.84
N GLN A 14 -4.75 -12.86 27.14
CA GLN A 14 -4.76 -13.29 25.74
C GLN A 14 -5.46 -14.65 25.55
N ALA A 15 -5.27 -15.59 26.49
CA ALA A 15 -6.00 -16.85 26.48
C ALA A 15 -7.52 -16.63 26.60
N GLY A 16 -7.95 -15.73 27.48
CA GLY A 16 -9.37 -15.37 27.63
C GLY A 16 -9.97 -14.70 26.38
N LEU A 17 -9.18 -13.92 25.63
CA LEU A 17 -9.58 -13.40 24.32
C LEU A 17 -9.82 -14.56 23.33
N PHE A 18 -8.88 -15.51 23.27
CA PHE A 18 -8.98 -16.64 22.35
C PHE A 18 -10.12 -17.61 22.67
N GLU A 19 -10.43 -17.83 23.95
CA GLU A 19 -11.63 -18.56 24.38
C GLU A 19 -12.93 -17.90 23.93
N ARG A 20 -12.99 -16.57 23.89
CA ARG A 20 -14.17 -15.84 23.39
C ARG A 20 -14.30 -15.96 21.88
N LEU A 21 -13.20 -15.87 21.16
CA LEU A 21 -13.17 -16.11 19.71
C LEU A 21 -13.63 -17.53 19.35
N GLU A 22 -13.19 -18.53 20.12
CA GLU A 22 -13.67 -19.92 20.00
C GLU A 22 -15.20 -20.03 20.21
N LYS A 23 -15.78 -19.21 21.11
CA LYS A 23 -17.23 -19.14 21.35
C LYS A 23 -17.99 -18.33 20.30
N GLY A 24 -17.34 -17.89 19.22
CA GLY A 24 -17.96 -17.18 18.11
C GLY A 24 -18.02 -15.66 18.28
N HIS A 25 -17.28 -15.08 19.24
CA HIS A 25 -17.09 -13.63 19.27
C HIS A 25 -16.26 -13.18 18.07
N GLN A 26 -16.45 -11.92 17.66
CA GLN A 26 -15.64 -11.27 16.64
C GLN A 26 -14.64 -10.32 17.28
N LEU A 27 -13.47 -10.18 16.67
CA LEU A 27 -12.47 -9.19 17.04
C LEU A 27 -12.16 -8.31 15.83
N VAL A 28 -12.47 -7.03 15.94
CA VAL A 28 -12.10 -6.02 14.96
C VAL A 28 -10.84 -5.31 15.42
N THR A 29 -9.82 -5.29 14.57
CA THR A 29 -8.53 -4.67 14.86
C THR A 29 -8.36 -3.35 14.12
N GLY A 30 -7.59 -2.42 14.71
CA GLY A 30 -7.30 -1.13 14.07
C GLY A 30 -6.46 -1.24 12.79
N ASN A 31 -5.74 -2.35 12.57
CA ASN A 31 -4.96 -2.57 11.36
C ASN A 31 -4.78 -4.06 10.99
N ASN A 32 -4.36 -4.30 9.74
CA ASN A 32 -4.13 -5.63 9.17
C ASN A 32 -3.01 -6.40 9.87
N ARG A 33 -1.96 -5.71 10.31
CA ARG A 33 -0.79 -6.33 10.97
C ARG A 33 -1.20 -6.98 12.29
N LEU A 34 -1.99 -6.27 13.09
CA LEU A 34 -2.51 -6.78 14.36
C LEU A 34 -3.44 -7.99 14.12
N ALA A 35 -4.34 -7.92 13.14
CA ALA A 35 -5.19 -9.06 12.78
C ALA A 35 -4.35 -10.30 12.45
N ARG A 36 -3.34 -10.15 11.58
CA ARG A 36 -2.45 -11.26 11.18
C ARG A 36 -1.70 -11.87 12.36
N VAL A 37 -1.09 -11.04 13.21
CA VAL A 37 -0.36 -11.51 14.40
C VAL A 37 -1.28 -12.26 15.35
N LEU A 38 -2.51 -11.77 15.56
CA LEU A 38 -3.48 -12.43 16.44
C LEU A 38 -4.01 -13.74 15.84
N HIS A 39 -4.18 -13.82 14.52
CA HIS A 39 -4.48 -15.09 13.83
C HIS A 39 -3.37 -16.13 14.05
N GLU A 40 -2.10 -15.74 13.87
CA GLU A 40 -0.96 -16.64 14.08
C GLU A 40 -0.85 -17.09 15.55
N ARG A 41 -1.10 -16.18 16.49
CA ARG A 41 -1.10 -16.50 17.93
C ARG A 41 -2.30 -17.37 18.32
N TYR A 42 -3.46 -17.15 17.75
CA TYR A 42 -4.63 -17.99 17.94
C TYR A 42 -4.38 -19.41 17.42
N ALA A 43 -3.81 -19.54 16.23
CA ALA A 43 -3.44 -20.83 15.64
C ALA A 43 -2.43 -21.59 16.52
N ARG A 44 -1.39 -20.91 17.03
CA ARG A 44 -0.44 -21.48 18.00
C ARG A 44 -1.15 -21.95 19.27
N TRP A 45 -2.00 -21.10 19.86
CA TRP A 45 -2.76 -21.45 21.06
C TRP A 45 -3.68 -22.67 20.87
N ARG A 46 -4.32 -22.85 19.71
CA ARG A 46 -5.09 -24.06 19.36
C ARG A 46 -4.18 -25.29 19.23
N SER A 47 -3.07 -25.14 18.53
CA SER A 47 -2.07 -26.20 18.34
C SER A 47 -1.48 -26.69 19.66
N ASP A 48 -1.13 -25.78 20.57
CA ASP A 48 -0.55 -26.09 21.88
C ASP A 48 -1.55 -26.84 22.80
N ARG A 49 -2.85 -26.66 22.57
CA ARG A 49 -3.93 -27.43 23.23
C ARG A 49 -4.14 -28.82 22.61
N GLY A 50 -3.41 -29.16 21.55
CA GLY A 50 -3.48 -30.45 20.86
C GLY A 50 -4.55 -30.55 19.78
N ASP A 51 -5.21 -29.44 19.43
CA ASP A 51 -6.17 -29.43 18.32
C ASP A 51 -5.44 -29.70 17.00
N ARG A 52 -6.04 -30.50 16.12
CA ARG A 52 -5.49 -30.79 14.77
C ARG A 52 -6.20 -30.04 13.65
N GLN A 53 -7.40 -29.56 13.93
CA GLN A 53 -8.23 -28.78 13.02
C GLN A 53 -9.17 -27.90 13.85
N TRP A 54 -9.38 -26.67 13.42
CA TRP A 54 -10.29 -25.72 14.06
C TRP A 54 -10.88 -24.76 13.03
N ALA A 55 -12.00 -24.13 13.37
CA ALA A 55 -12.51 -23.01 12.58
C ALA A 55 -11.62 -21.78 12.78
N SER A 56 -11.33 -21.05 11.70
CA SER A 56 -10.61 -19.78 11.80
C SER A 56 -11.37 -18.79 12.67
N ALA A 57 -10.68 -18.15 13.61
CA ALA A 57 -11.26 -17.11 14.44
C ALA A 57 -11.69 -15.91 13.57
N ARG A 58 -12.79 -15.23 13.94
CA ARG A 58 -13.22 -14.00 13.27
C ARG A 58 -12.40 -12.81 13.78
N ILE A 59 -11.18 -12.69 13.29
CA ILE A 59 -10.27 -11.56 13.56
C ILE A 59 -10.12 -10.78 12.26
N THR A 60 -10.70 -9.59 12.20
CA THR A 60 -10.78 -8.79 10.98
C THR A 60 -10.27 -7.38 11.23
N PRO A 61 -9.49 -6.78 10.31
CA PRO A 61 -9.19 -5.36 10.39
C PRO A 61 -10.45 -4.52 10.10
N TRP A 62 -10.53 -3.31 10.67
CA TRP A 62 -11.68 -2.40 10.55
C TRP A 62 -12.21 -2.26 9.12
N SER A 63 -11.32 -2.06 8.15
CA SER A 63 -11.71 -1.92 6.74
C SER A 63 -12.38 -3.17 6.17
N ALA A 64 -11.82 -4.36 6.45
CA ALA A 64 -12.39 -5.61 5.97
C ALA A 64 -13.72 -5.92 6.66
N TRP A 65 -13.83 -5.63 7.96
CA TRP A 65 -15.10 -5.74 8.67
C TRP A 65 -16.18 -4.81 8.09
N LEU A 66 -15.81 -3.59 7.71
CA LEU A 66 -16.72 -2.65 7.04
C LEU A 66 -17.13 -3.15 5.64
N ASP A 67 -16.22 -3.82 4.92
CA ASP A 67 -16.50 -4.49 3.64
C ASP A 67 -17.47 -5.65 3.82
N GLU A 68 -17.27 -6.52 4.82
CA GLU A 68 -18.20 -7.60 5.16
C GLU A 68 -19.60 -7.06 5.50
N LEU A 69 -19.69 -6.03 6.34
CA LEU A 69 -20.96 -5.37 6.66
C LEU A 69 -21.62 -4.74 5.43
N TRP A 70 -20.82 -4.19 4.52
CA TRP A 70 -21.32 -3.61 3.27
C TRP A 70 -21.90 -4.66 2.35
N ASP A 71 -21.20 -5.79 2.18
CA ASP A 71 -21.69 -6.91 1.38
C ASP A 71 -22.99 -7.49 1.96
N GLU A 72 -23.07 -7.64 3.29
CA GLU A 72 -24.32 -8.03 3.96
C GLU A 72 -25.46 -7.04 3.69
N ALA A 73 -25.19 -5.73 3.74
CA ALA A 73 -26.17 -4.69 3.46
C ALA A 73 -26.66 -4.72 2.00
N VAL A 74 -25.75 -4.94 1.04
CA VAL A 74 -26.08 -5.10 -0.38
C VAL A 74 -26.96 -6.33 -0.58
N LEU A 75 -26.61 -7.47 0.01
CA LEU A 75 -27.39 -8.71 -0.07
C LEU A 75 -28.77 -8.58 0.59
N ALA A 76 -28.88 -7.78 1.66
CA ALA A 76 -30.14 -7.48 2.32
C ALA A 76 -30.99 -6.45 1.57
N GLY A 77 -30.47 -5.81 0.52
CA GLY A 77 -31.18 -4.79 -0.25
C GLY A 77 -31.37 -3.47 0.50
N VAL A 78 -30.42 -3.10 1.39
CA VAL A 78 -30.47 -1.87 2.17
C VAL A 78 -30.49 -0.63 1.25
N ASP A 79 -31.35 0.33 1.56
CA ASP A 79 -31.46 1.58 0.81
C ASP A 79 -30.12 2.34 0.76
N GLY A 80 -29.67 2.66 -0.46
CA GLY A 80 -28.39 3.36 -0.71
C GLY A 80 -27.22 2.44 -1.05
N THR A 81 -27.41 1.12 -1.10
CA THR A 81 -26.37 0.16 -1.49
C THR A 81 -26.32 -0.16 -2.99
N THR A 82 -27.19 0.46 -3.79
CA THR A 82 -27.29 0.21 -5.25
C THR A 82 -26.19 0.86 -6.07
N ALA A 83 -25.52 1.88 -5.53
CA ALA A 83 -24.44 2.60 -6.21
C ALA A 83 -23.11 1.86 -6.09
N ALA A 84 -22.25 1.99 -7.10
CA ALA A 84 -20.93 1.37 -7.08
C ALA A 84 -20.00 2.12 -6.12
N VAL A 85 -19.43 1.42 -5.14
CA VAL A 85 -18.41 2.00 -4.25
C VAL A 85 -17.14 2.28 -5.04
N CYS A 86 -16.66 3.53 -5.02
CA CYS A 86 -15.38 3.84 -5.66
C CYS A 86 -14.20 3.46 -4.75
N ASN A 87 -13.17 2.85 -5.32
CA ASN A 87 -11.88 2.71 -4.66
C ASN A 87 -11.09 4.03 -4.69
N THR A 88 -9.98 4.13 -3.94
CA THR A 88 -9.15 5.34 -3.84
C THR A 88 -8.68 5.86 -5.20
N THR A 89 -8.35 4.98 -6.15
CA THR A 89 -7.90 5.37 -7.50
C THR A 89 -9.05 5.96 -8.31
N GLN A 90 -10.23 5.35 -8.28
CA GLN A 90 -11.43 5.84 -8.92
C GLN A 90 -11.87 7.18 -8.32
N ALA A 91 -11.87 7.30 -6.98
CA ALA A 91 -12.16 8.55 -6.28
C ALA A 91 -11.19 9.67 -6.72
N THR A 92 -9.88 9.38 -6.76
CA THR A 92 -8.88 10.34 -7.23
C THR A 92 -9.14 10.78 -8.67
N ALA A 93 -9.50 9.86 -9.58
CA ALA A 93 -9.79 10.19 -10.98
C ALA A 93 -11.08 11.04 -11.13
N LEU A 94 -12.09 10.77 -10.31
CA LEU A 94 -13.31 11.60 -10.23
C LEU A 94 -12.97 13.01 -9.75
N TRP A 95 -12.15 13.15 -8.70
CA TRP A 95 -11.66 14.45 -8.24
C TRP A 95 -10.85 15.20 -9.29
N GLN A 96 -9.93 14.54 -10.00
CA GLN A 96 -9.19 15.15 -11.10
C GLN A 96 -10.13 15.67 -12.19
N THR A 97 -11.22 14.96 -12.46
CA THR A 97 -12.23 15.40 -13.42
C THR A 97 -12.97 16.65 -12.94
N VAL A 98 -13.36 16.71 -11.66
CA VAL A 98 -13.99 17.91 -11.07
C VAL A 98 -13.05 19.11 -11.16
N ILE A 99 -11.77 18.94 -10.80
CA ILE A 99 -10.76 20.00 -10.90
C ILE A 99 -10.63 20.45 -12.36
N ARG A 100 -10.46 19.51 -13.31
CA ARG A 100 -10.30 19.82 -14.74
C ARG A 100 -11.46 20.62 -15.32
N ASP A 101 -12.68 20.30 -14.92
CA ASP A 101 -13.88 20.95 -15.45
C ASP A 101 -14.01 22.40 -14.95
N ARG A 102 -13.37 22.75 -13.81
CA ARG A 102 -13.36 24.10 -13.23
C ARG A 102 -12.10 24.90 -13.56
N ASP A 103 -10.95 24.25 -13.49
CA ASP A 103 -9.63 24.85 -13.69
C ASP A 103 -8.69 23.88 -14.41
N ARG A 104 -8.67 23.99 -15.74
CA ARG A 104 -7.80 23.20 -16.62
C ARG A 104 -6.31 23.51 -16.40
N ALA A 105 -5.97 24.73 -16.01
CA ALA A 105 -4.57 25.12 -15.81
C ALA A 105 -4.03 24.49 -14.52
N HIS A 106 -4.82 24.50 -13.45
CA HIS A 106 -4.47 23.84 -12.20
C HIS A 106 -4.41 22.32 -12.33
N GLU A 107 -5.35 21.71 -13.06
CA GLU A 107 -5.32 20.26 -13.29
C GLU A 107 -4.07 19.83 -14.07
N ALA A 108 -3.67 20.58 -15.09
CA ALA A 108 -2.49 20.28 -15.90
C ALA A 108 -1.18 20.33 -15.09
N LEU A 109 -1.12 21.14 -14.03
CA LEU A 109 0.09 21.32 -13.22
C LEU A 109 0.10 20.47 -11.95
N HIS A 110 -1.05 20.33 -11.26
CA HIS A 110 -1.12 19.76 -9.91
C HIS A 110 -2.28 18.77 -9.70
N GLY A 111 -3.04 18.45 -10.75
CA GLY A 111 -4.34 17.79 -10.64
C GLY A 111 -4.36 16.54 -9.77
N ARG A 112 -3.39 15.62 -9.95
CA ARG A 112 -3.35 14.37 -9.18
C ARG A 112 -3.03 14.56 -7.70
N MET A 113 -2.10 15.48 -7.39
CA MET A 113 -1.72 15.78 -6.01
C MET A 113 -2.88 16.46 -5.28
N THR A 114 -3.47 17.50 -5.90
CA THR A 114 -4.64 18.19 -5.35
C THR A 114 -5.81 17.24 -5.18
N ALA A 115 -6.11 16.38 -6.16
CA ALA A 115 -7.17 15.38 -6.04
C ALA A 115 -6.99 14.45 -4.83
N ARG A 116 -5.76 14.01 -4.54
CA ARG A 116 -5.46 13.20 -3.34
C ARG A 116 -5.72 13.98 -2.05
N GLN A 117 -5.31 15.25 -1.99
CA GLN A 117 -5.54 16.11 -0.83
C GLN A 117 -7.04 16.37 -0.60
N LEU A 118 -7.80 16.63 -1.67
CA LEU A 118 -9.26 16.83 -1.58
C LEU A 118 -9.96 15.55 -1.11
N HIS A 119 -9.57 14.39 -1.63
CA HIS A 119 -10.10 13.12 -1.17
C HIS A 119 -9.81 12.89 0.33
N GLN A 120 -8.56 13.11 0.78
CA GLN A 120 -8.21 13.02 2.20
C GLN A 120 -9.00 13.99 3.08
N ALA A 121 -9.14 15.25 2.64
CA ALA A 121 -9.92 16.25 3.37
C ALA A 121 -11.40 15.86 3.48
N ARG A 122 -11.98 15.30 2.41
CA ARG A 122 -13.36 14.79 2.43
C ARG A 122 -13.52 13.57 3.34
N MET A 123 -12.58 12.61 3.33
CA MET A 123 -12.55 11.48 4.26
C MET A 123 -12.61 11.98 5.71
N LEU A 124 -11.71 12.91 6.08
CA LEU A 124 -11.67 13.49 7.43
C LEU A 124 -12.99 14.21 7.78
N LEU A 125 -13.55 15.00 6.85
CA LEU A 125 -14.83 15.67 7.06
C LEU A 125 -15.95 14.68 7.40
N ARG A 126 -15.97 13.51 6.74
CA ARG A 126 -16.96 12.45 6.99
C ARG A 126 -16.69 11.67 8.28
N GLU A 127 -15.46 11.23 8.50
CA GLU A 127 -15.05 10.45 9.67
C GLU A 127 -15.27 11.24 10.97
N TRP A 128 -14.91 12.52 10.96
CA TRP A 128 -15.09 13.43 12.09
C TRP A 128 -16.46 14.10 12.15
N LYS A 129 -17.34 13.81 11.18
CA LYS A 129 -18.69 14.39 11.07
C LYS A 129 -18.70 15.93 11.19
N ILE A 130 -17.73 16.58 10.55
CA ILE A 130 -17.63 18.04 10.54
C ILE A 130 -18.83 18.60 9.78
N ASP A 131 -19.61 19.47 10.42
CA ASP A 131 -20.79 20.07 9.80
C ASP A 131 -20.37 21.00 8.66
N SER A 132 -20.80 20.67 7.44
CA SER A 132 -20.53 21.48 6.24
C SER A 132 -21.23 22.84 6.24
N HIS A 133 -22.16 23.08 7.17
CA HIS A 133 -22.88 24.36 7.32
C HIS A 133 -22.29 25.25 8.42
N ASP A 134 -21.24 24.79 9.11
CA ASP A 134 -20.59 25.56 10.16
C ASP A 134 -20.11 26.93 9.60
N PRO A 135 -20.34 28.05 10.32
CA PRO A 135 -19.85 29.36 9.92
C PRO A 135 -18.34 29.42 9.64
N ALA A 136 -17.53 28.54 10.24
CA ALA A 136 -16.10 28.43 10.02
C ALA A 136 -15.73 28.15 8.55
N TRP A 137 -16.63 27.56 7.76
CA TRP A 137 -16.44 27.39 6.32
C TRP A 137 -16.51 28.70 5.53
N ARG A 138 -17.09 29.77 6.10
CA ARG A 138 -17.17 31.10 5.50
C ARG A 138 -15.90 31.88 5.84
N THR A 139 -14.84 31.58 5.09
CA THR A 139 -13.51 32.18 5.25
C THR A 139 -13.05 32.84 3.95
N ASP A 140 -12.16 33.83 4.04
CA ASP A 140 -11.48 34.45 2.90
C ASP A 140 -10.33 33.57 2.36
N ASN A 141 -10.10 32.39 2.95
CA ASN A 141 -9.10 31.44 2.46
C ASN A 141 -9.57 30.76 1.17
N GLU A 142 -8.92 31.11 0.06
CA GLU A 142 -9.21 30.58 -1.29
C GLU A 142 -9.19 29.04 -1.36
N ASN A 143 -8.30 28.37 -0.61
CA ASN A 143 -8.22 26.91 -0.61
C ASN A 143 -9.46 26.26 0.03
N VAL A 144 -9.99 26.87 1.09
CA VAL A 144 -11.20 26.38 1.76
C VAL A 144 -12.42 26.59 0.85
N GLN A 145 -12.51 27.76 0.22
CA GLN A 145 -13.57 28.05 -0.74
C GLN A 145 -13.53 27.08 -1.95
N ALA A 146 -12.34 26.81 -2.48
CA ALA A 146 -12.15 25.83 -3.55
C ALA A 146 -12.55 24.42 -3.10
N PHE A 147 -12.14 23.98 -1.91
CA PHE A 147 -12.55 22.70 -1.35
C PHE A 147 -14.07 22.58 -1.22
N VAL A 148 -14.74 23.55 -0.62
CA VAL A 148 -16.21 23.54 -0.45
C VAL A 148 -16.92 23.43 -1.80
N SER A 149 -16.50 24.23 -2.78
CA SER A 149 -17.06 24.23 -4.13
C SER A 149 -16.85 22.88 -4.83
N TRP A 150 -15.60 22.41 -4.92
CA TRP A 150 -15.27 21.16 -5.58
C TRP A 150 -15.87 19.94 -4.87
N ASN A 151 -16.03 19.98 -3.55
CA ASN A 151 -16.68 18.92 -2.78
C ASN A 151 -18.18 18.80 -3.10
N GLY A 152 -18.85 19.93 -3.35
CA GLY A 152 -20.23 19.95 -3.85
C GLY A 152 -20.33 19.34 -5.25
N ASP A 153 -19.46 19.77 -6.17
CA ASP A 153 -19.41 19.25 -7.54
C ASP A 153 -19.10 17.75 -7.58
N PHE A 154 -18.18 17.28 -6.74
CA PHE A 154 -17.84 15.87 -6.58
C PHE A 154 -19.06 15.05 -6.14
N GLY A 155 -19.79 15.50 -5.12
CA GLY A 155 -21.02 14.81 -4.67
C GLY A 155 -22.10 14.74 -5.74
N GLN A 156 -22.30 15.82 -6.50
CA GLN A 156 -23.26 15.85 -7.62
C GLN A 156 -22.85 14.88 -8.73
N ARG A 157 -21.55 14.84 -9.06
CA ARG A 157 -20.99 13.93 -10.06
C ARG A 157 -21.17 12.48 -9.65
N CYS A 158 -20.82 12.13 -8.42
CA CYS A 158 -21.00 10.78 -7.88
C CYS A 158 -22.47 10.34 -7.96
N SER A 159 -23.39 11.20 -7.52
CA SER A 159 -24.83 10.92 -7.57
C SER A 159 -25.35 10.71 -8.99
N LYS A 160 -24.90 11.53 -9.96
CA LYS A 160 -25.29 11.45 -11.36
C LYS A 160 -24.78 10.19 -12.05
N ASP A 161 -23.53 9.82 -11.78
CA ASP A 161 -22.83 8.74 -12.46
C ASP A 161 -22.97 7.38 -11.73
N GLY A 162 -23.75 7.32 -10.64
CA GLY A 162 -24.03 6.09 -9.89
C GLY A 162 -22.89 5.61 -8.99
N TRP A 163 -22.04 6.52 -8.55
CA TRP A 163 -20.92 6.23 -7.64
C TRP A 163 -21.25 6.58 -6.20
N LEU A 164 -20.77 5.75 -5.28
CA LEU A 164 -20.76 6.01 -3.85
C LEU A 164 -19.31 6.19 -3.37
N PRO A 165 -18.95 7.39 -2.86
CA PRO A 165 -17.68 7.60 -2.19
C PRO A 165 -17.50 6.65 -1.00
N GLN A 166 -16.29 6.10 -0.83
CA GLN A 166 -16.02 5.10 0.20
C GLN A 166 -16.31 5.63 1.61
N GLU A 167 -16.00 6.90 1.85
CA GLU A 167 -16.29 7.63 3.10
C GLU A 167 -17.78 7.72 3.43
N ASP A 168 -18.67 7.66 2.43
CA ASP A 168 -20.11 7.81 2.63
C ASP A 168 -20.78 6.47 3.02
N ARG A 169 -20.08 5.32 2.88
CA ARG A 169 -20.57 3.99 3.24
C ARG A 169 -20.95 3.87 4.72
N MET A 170 -20.13 4.44 5.60
CA MET A 170 -20.30 4.29 7.04
C MET A 170 -21.63 4.90 7.51
N ALA A 171 -22.03 6.04 6.94
CA ALA A 171 -23.31 6.68 7.25
C ALA A 171 -24.53 5.87 6.77
N ILE A 172 -24.39 5.11 5.67
CA ILE A 172 -25.44 4.21 5.18
C ILE A 172 -25.55 2.99 6.11
N LEU A 173 -24.42 2.38 6.48
CA LEU A 173 -24.38 1.26 7.42
C LEU A 173 -24.89 1.64 8.80
N GLU A 174 -24.56 2.85 9.28
CA GLU A 174 -25.08 3.38 10.55
C GLU A 174 -26.61 3.44 10.53
N ARG A 175 -27.20 3.97 9.45
CA ARG A 175 -28.65 4.05 9.27
C ARG A 175 -29.29 2.66 9.25
N ALA A 176 -28.72 1.74 8.48
CA ALA A 176 -29.18 0.37 8.36
C ALA A 176 -29.11 -0.38 9.71
N ALA A 177 -28.06 -0.16 10.49
CA ALA A 177 -27.94 -0.69 11.85
C ALA A 177 -29.06 -0.16 12.76
N ARG A 178 -29.35 1.16 12.71
CA ARG A 178 -30.44 1.77 13.50
C ARG A 178 -31.82 1.24 13.10
N GLN A 179 -32.00 0.87 11.83
CA GLN A 179 -33.26 0.31 11.31
C GLN A 179 -33.37 -1.21 11.54
N ALA A 180 -32.34 -1.84 12.13
CA ALA A 180 -32.23 -3.29 12.30
C ALA A 180 -32.23 -4.09 10.99
N ASP A 181 -31.81 -3.46 9.89
CA ASP A 181 -31.64 -4.11 8.59
C ASP A 181 -30.32 -4.89 8.51
N LEU A 182 -29.34 -4.52 9.33
CA LEU A 182 -28.10 -5.29 9.51
C LEU A 182 -28.31 -6.40 10.55
N LYS A 183 -27.68 -7.56 10.31
CA LYS A 183 -27.70 -8.71 11.23
C LYS A 183 -26.29 -9.11 11.62
N PRO A 184 -25.57 -8.29 12.40
CA PRO A 184 -24.21 -8.63 12.80
C PRO A 184 -24.20 -9.91 13.63
N THR A 185 -23.20 -10.74 13.43
CA THR A 185 -23.16 -12.10 13.98
C THR A 185 -22.32 -12.17 15.27
N GLY A 186 -22.98 -12.13 16.43
CA GLY A 186 -22.35 -12.35 17.73
C GLY A 186 -21.63 -11.14 18.33
N PRO A 187 -21.15 -11.23 19.59
CA PRO A 187 -20.54 -10.10 20.29
C PRO A 187 -19.26 -9.61 19.62
N LEU A 188 -19.07 -8.29 19.62
CA LEU A 188 -17.96 -7.61 18.97
C LEU A 188 -16.93 -7.13 19.99
N MET A 189 -15.65 -7.37 19.72
CA MET A 189 -14.52 -6.86 20.48
C MET A 189 -13.66 -5.94 19.62
N LEU A 190 -13.13 -4.86 20.18
CA LEU A 190 -12.27 -3.89 19.49
C LEU A 190 -10.85 -3.92 20.07
N MET A 191 -9.81 -3.86 19.23
CA MET A 191 -8.41 -3.79 19.69
C MET A 191 -7.52 -2.97 18.75
N GLY A 192 -6.58 -2.21 19.32
CA GLY A 192 -5.55 -1.52 18.54
C GLY A 192 -6.05 -0.24 17.84
N PHE A 193 -7.03 0.43 18.45
CA PHE A 193 -7.48 1.77 18.10
C PHE A 193 -6.94 2.74 19.15
N ASP A 194 -6.33 3.85 18.72
CA ASP A 194 -5.93 4.93 19.62
C ASP A 194 -7.16 5.71 20.09
N GLU A 195 -8.01 6.09 19.14
CA GLU A 195 -9.34 6.62 19.34
C GLU A 195 -10.27 6.13 18.22
N LEU A 196 -11.57 6.17 18.47
CA LEU A 196 -12.57 5.93 17.43
C LEU A 196 -13.05 7.28 16.90
N TYR A 197 -13.09 7.42 15.58
CA TYR A 197 -13.67 8.60 14.96
C TYR A 197 -15.19 8.67 15.26
N PRO A 198 -15.78 9.87 15.34
CA PRO A 198 -17.22 10.05 15.58
C PRO A 198 -18.13 9.18 14.69
N ALA A 199 -17.84 9.06 13.40
CA ALA A 199 -18.61 8.19 12.51
C ALA A 199 -18.52 6.68 12.88
N GLN A 200 -17.36 6.23 13.35
CA GLN A 200 -17.14 4.85 13.81
C GLN A 200 -17.91 4.61 15.11
N GLN A 201 -17.85 5.56 16.05
CA GLN A 201 -18.59 5.52 17.31
C GLN A 201 -20.10 5.41 17.06
N ASP A 202 -20.64 6.21 16.15
CA ASP A 202 -22.07 6.19 15.81
C ASP A 202 -22.51 4.84 15.20
N LEU A 203 -21.72 4.27 14.28
CA LEU A 203 -21.99 2.95 13.71
C LEU A 203 -21.97 1.86 14.79
N LEU A 204 -20.93 1.84 15.62
CA LEU A 204 -20.79 0.85 16.69
C LEU A 204 -21.89 0.99 17.74
N ALA A 205 -22.27 2.21 18.11
CA ALA A 205 -23.40 2.47 19.01
C ALA A 205 -24.75 2.09 18.38
N ALA A 206 -24.92 2.21 17.06
CA ALA A 206 -26.10 1.70 16.36
C ALA A 206 -26.16 0.17 16.40
N ILE A 207 -25.03 -0.50 16.18
CA ILE A 207 -24.89 -1.97 16.30
C ILE A 207 -25.17 -2.44 17.73
N GLU A 208 -24.70 -1.71 18.74
CA GLU A 208 -24.97 -2.03 20.14
C GLU A 208 -26.45 -1.94 20.49
N ARG A 209 -27.14 -0.89 20.01
CA ARG A 209 -28.59 -0.74 20.17
C ARG A 209 -29.38 -1.82 19.42
N ALA A 210 -28.83 -2.38 18.35
CA ALA A 210 -29.40 -3.53 17.65
C ALA A 210 -29.22 -4.86 18.40
N GLY A 211 -28.59 -4.85 19.59
CA GLY A 211 -28.49 -5.99 20.50
C GLY A 211 -27.15 -6.72 20.49
N ILE A 212 -26.14 -6.19 19.78
CA ILE A 212 -24.80 -6.78 19.72
C ILE A 212 -23.91 -6.11 20.76
N LYS A 213 -23.47 -6.87 21.77
CA LYS A 213 -22.56 -6.33 22.77
C LYS A 213 -21.23 -5.94 22.13
N VAL A 214 -20.82 -4.67 22.30
CA VAL A 214 -19.53 -4.15 21.84
C VAL A 214 -18.64 -3.92 23.06
N ASN A 215 -17.41 -4.45 23.04
CA ASN A 215 -16.44 -4.25 24.11
C ASN A 215 -15.07 -3.85 23.58
N TRP A 216 -14.38 -2.98 24.32
CA TRP A 216 -12.98 -2.69 24.04
C TRP A 216 -12.09 -3.71 24.74
N TYR A 217 -11.30 -4.46 23.98
CA TYR A 217 -10.33 -5.37 24.56
C TYR A 217 -9.08 -4.59 24.99
N GLN A 218 -8.77 -4.67 26.29
CA GLN A 218 -7.50 -4.19 26.83
C GLN A 218 -6.68 -5.38 27.34
N PRO A 219 -5.44 -5.55 26.86
CA PRO A 219 -4.56 -6.56 27.42
C PRO A 219 -4.21 -6.21 28.87
N VAL A 220 -4.07 -7.25 29.71
CA VAL A 220 -3.74 -7.09 31.14
C VAL A 220 -2.46 -6.26 31.29
N ASN A 221 -2.57 -5.12 31.97
CA ASN A 221 -1.47 -4.18 32.04
C ASN A 221 -0.43 -4.66 33.07
N ARG A 222 0.78 -5.00 32.61
CA ARG A 222 1.87 -5.40 33.50
C ARG A 222 2.60 -4.15 33.99
N ARG A 223 2.69 -3.96 35.30
CA ARG A 223 3.57 -2.94 35.88
C ARG A 223 5.01 -3.34 35.58
N VAL A 224 5.68 -2.56 34.74
CA VAL A 224 7.07 -2.76 34.35
C VAL A 224 7.93 -1.58 34.81
N ALA A 225 9.19 -1.86 35.11
CA ALA A 225 10.17 -0.83 35.36
C ALA A 225 10.49 -0.12 34.02
N VAL A 226 10.33 1.19 33.98
CA VAL A 226 10.65 2.01 32.82
C VAL A 226 12.01 2.67 33.06
N SER A 227 12.89 2.60 32.06
CA SER A 227 14.18 3.29 32.08
C SER A 227 14.28 4.25 30.91
N ARG A 228 15.03 5.34 31.10
CA ARG A 228 15.33 6.33 30.07
C ARG A 228 16.84 6.43 29.93
N TRP A 229 17.30 6.51 28.70
CA TRP A 229 18.70 6.66 28.34
C TRP A 229 18.82 7.81 27.35
N GLU A 230 20.02 8.38 27.27
CA GLU A 230 20.35 9.47 26.37
C GLU A 230 21.51 9.04 25.47
N ALA A 231 21.48 9.48 24.22
CA ALA A 231 22.57 9.33 23.27
C ALA A 231 22.95 10.70 22.73
N GLU A 232 24.16 10.81 22.18
CA GLU A 232 24.71 12.08 21.68
C GLU A 232 24.00 12.58 20.42
N ASP A 233 23.55 11.65 19.57
CA ASP A 233 22.84 11.93 18.32
C ASP A 233 21.85 10.80 17.95
N GLU A 234 21.03 11.06 16.93
CA GLU A 234 20.00 10.12 16.44
C GLU A 234 20.56 8.79 15.94
N ARG A 235 21.80 8.79 15.42
CA ARG A 235 22.46 7.59 14.93
C ARG A 235 22.86 6.70 16.11
N SER A 236 23.49 7.30 17.12
CA SER A 236 23.93 6.63 18.34
C SER A 236 22.74 6.11 19.15
N GLU A 237 21.63 6.85 19.17
CA GLU A 237 20.36 6.41 19.75
C GLU A 237 19.87 5.11 19.10
N LEU A 238 19.82 5.08 17.77
CA LEU A 238 19.38 3.90 17.01
C LEU A 238 20.32 2.71 17.20
N GLU A 239 21.64 2.93 17.10
CA GLU A 239 22.63 1.88 17.34
C GLU A 239 22.51 1.30 18.76
N MET A 240 22.28 2.15 19.77
CA MET A 240 22.06 1.72 21.16
C MET A 240 20.80 0.87 21.29
N ALA A 241 19.68 1.30 20.70
CA ALA A 241 18.43 0.55 20.72
C ALA A 241 18.57 -0.85 20.10
N VAL A 242 19.26 -0.95 18.95
CA VAL A 242 19.49 -2.22 18.27
C VAL A 242 20.45 -3.12 19.07
N ARG A 243 21.50 -2.55 19.69
CA ARG A 243 22.39 -3.32 20.57
C ARG A 243 21.68 -3.87 21.80
N TRP A 244 20.73 -3.15 22.37
CA TRP A 244 19.89 -3.70 23.44
C TRP A 244 18.98 -4.81 22.95
N ALA A 245 18.36 -4.65 21.78
CA ALA A 245 17.57 -5.72 21.20
C ALA A 245 18.42 -6.99 21.04
N ARG A 246 19.64 -6.86 20.52
CA ARG A 246 20.60 -7.95 20.42
C ARG A 246 20.90 -8.58 21.78
N HIS A 247 21.22 -7.77 22.79
CA HIS A 247 21.55 -8.25 24.13
C HIS A 247 20.42 -9.11 24.72
N TRP A 248 19.17 -8.66 24.60
CA TRP A 248 18.01 -9.42 25.08
C TRP A 248 17.75 -10.68 24.26
N LEU A 249 17.89 -10.64 22.93
CA LEU A 249 17.76 -11.84 22.09
C LEU A 249 18.84 -12.90 22.40
N GLU A 250 20.05 -12.48 22.74
CA GLU A 250 21.15 -13.38 23.14
C GLU A 250 20.99 -13.92 24.56
N THR A 251 20.34 -13.16 25.46
CA THR A 251 20.15 -13.54 26.87
C THR A 251 18.87 -14.37 27.08
N GLU A 252 17.81 -14.03 26.37
CA GLU A 252 16.47 -14.62 26.46
C GLU A 252 15.95 -14.88 25.04
N THR A 253 16.11 -16.13 24.57
CA THR A 253 15.82 -16.53 23.18
C THR A 253 14.34 -16.39 22.79
N ASP A 254 13.43 -16.35 23.76
CA ASP A 254 11.98 -16.21 23.55
C ASP A 254 11.51 -14.74 23.62
N SER A 255 12.46 -13.79 23.68
CA SER A 255 12.14 -12.35 23.74
C SER A 255 11.47 -11.86 22.46
N GLU A 256 10.27 -11.29 22.61
CA GLU A 256 9.62 -10.51 21.56
C GLU A 256 9.93 -9.03 21.73
N ILE A 257 10.77 -8.47 20.87
CA ILE A 257 11.25 -7.08 20.98
C ILE A 257 10.65 -6.22 19.87
N ALA A 258 10.09 -5.07 20.25
CA ALA A 258 9.63 -4.05 19.33
C ALA A 258 10.47 -2.77 19.51
N ILE A 259 11.01 -2.25 18.42
CA ILE A 259 11.66 -0.93 18.37
C ILE A 259 10.71 0.02 17.66
N ALA A 260 10.20 1.02 18.37
CA ALA A 260 9.33 2.06 17.81
C ALA A 260 10.18 3.26 17.36
N VAL A 261 10.19 3.54 16.06
CA VAL A 261 10.96 4.64 15.46
C VAL A 261 9.99 5.69 14.95
N PRO A 262 10.05 6.95 15.45
CA PRO A 262 9.30 8.06 14.87
C PRO A 262 9.71 8.29 13.42
N ASP A 263 8.73 8.52 12.54
CA ASP A 263 8.92 8.70 11.09
C ASP A 263 9.83 7.63 10.46
N LEU A 264 9.49 6.36 10.69
CA LEU A 264 10.21 5.21 10.13
C LEU A 264 10.33 5.28 8.60
N ALA A 265 9.41 5.96 7.90
CA ALA A 265 9.49 6.12 6.45
C ALA A 265 10.72 6.94 6.03
N ALA A 266 10.98 8.08 6.69
CA ALA A 266 12.16 8.89 6.43
C ALA A 266 13.45 8.21 6.91
N ARG A 267 13.37 7.38 7.96
CA ARG A 267 14.53 6.72 8.60
C ARG A 267 14.75 5.28 8.16
N HIS A 268 13.99 4.77 7.18
CA HIS A 268 13.97 3.35 6.81
C HIS A 268 15.36 2.80 6.52
N GLU A 269 16.12 3.46 5.64
CA GLU A 269 17.46 3.01 5.22
C GLU A 269 18.44 2.96 6.41
N SER A 270 18.45 4.00 7.25
CA SER A 270 19.31 4.04 8.44
C SER A 270 18.96 2.95 9.46
N VAL A 271 17.67 2.68 9.67
CA VAL A 271 17.18 1.63 10.57
C VAL A 271 17.54 0.24 10.04
N GLU A 272 17.27 -0.02 8.76
CA GLU A 272 17.60 -1.29 8.12
C GLU A 272 19.10 -1.57 8.15
N GLN A 273 19.93 -0.55 7.86
CA GLN A 273 21.37 -0.67 7.90
C GLN A 273 21.89 -0.95 9.32
N ALA A 274 21.36 -0.26 10.35
CA ALA A 274 21.75 -0.51 11.74
C ALA A 274 21.36 -1.91 12.22
N LEU A 275 20.16 -2.38 11.88
CA LEU A 275 19.70 -3.74 12.17
C LEU A 275 20.60 -4.78 11.49
N GLN A 276 20.93 -4.56 10.22
CA GLN A 276 21.82 -5.44 9.47
C GLN A 276 23.22 -5.50 10.08
N ASP A 277 23.83 -4.35 10.35
CA ASP A 277 25.21 -4.30 10.84
C ASP A 277 25.36 -4.91 12.24
N ILE A 278 24.31 -4.83 13.08
CA ILE A 278 24.38 -5.30 14.47
C ILE A 278 23.82 -6.72 14.63
N LEU A 279 22.69 -7.06 14.00
CA LEU A 279 22.04 -8.36 14.16
C LEU A 279 22.51 -9.42 13.16
N ASP A 280 23.00 -9.02 11.99
CA ASP A 280 23.57 -9.94 10.99
C ASP A 280 24.81 -9.33 10.30
N PRO A 281 25.91 -9.08 11.04
CA PRO A 281 27.12 -8.42 10.52
C PRO A 281 27.77 -9.19 9.36
N GLY A 282 27.55 -10.51 9.29
CA GLY A 282 28.08 -11.37 8.23
C GLY A 282 27.22 -11.41 6.98
N ARG A 283 26.03 -10.79 6.97
CA ARG A 283 25.02 -10.89 5.89
C ARG A 283 24.76 -12.34 5.51
N THR A 284 24.64 -13.18 6.53
CA THR A 284 24.50 -14.63 6.37
C THR A 284 23.04 -15.05 6.27
N SER A 285 22.12 -14.20 6.73
CA SER A 285 20.69 -14.45 6.60
C SER A 285 20.23 -14.21 5.16
N ASP A 286 19.42 -15.14 4.66
CA ASP A 286 18.59 -14.90 3.48
C ASP A 286 17.53 -13.83 3.85
N PRO A 287 17.05 -13.00 2.91
CA PRO A 287 15.90 -12.11 3.12
C PRO A 287 14.68 -12.79 3.79
N THR A 288 14.53 -14.11 3.64
CA THR A 288 13.46 -14.91 4.24
C THR A 288 13.75 -15.39 5.67
N THR A 289 15.01 -15.34 6.11
CA THR A 289 15.46 -15.76 7.46
C THR A 289 16.07 -14.61 8.25
N GLN A 290 15.73 -13.39 7.87
CA GLN A 290 16.21 -12.18 8.54
C GLN A 290 15.69 -12.15 9.99
N PRO A 291 16.53 -11.84 10.99
CA PRO A 291 16.12 -11.86 12.40
C PRO A 291 15.24 -10.67 12.82
N TRP A 292 14.86 -9.79 11.89
CA TRP A 292 13.97 -8.66 12.15
C TRP A 292 12.91 -8.48 11.06
N ASN A 293 11.88 -7.71 11.38
CA ASN A 293 10.83 -7.30 10.46
C ASN A 293 10.59 -5.80 10.59
N LEU A 294 10.53 -5.08 9.46
CA LEU A 294 10.16 -3.67 9.40
C LEU A 294 8.69 -3.50 9.02
N SER A 295 7.99 -2.64 9.75
CA SER A 295 6.55 -2.40 9.55
C SER A 295 6.21 -1.67 8.26
N LEU A 296 7.15 -0.89 7.74
CA LEU A 296 7.06 -0.23 6.44
C LEU A 296 8.12 -0.86 5.57
N GLY A 297 7.72 -1.62 4.56
CA GLY A 297 8.64 -2.03 3.51
C GLY A 297 8.75 -0.92 2.45
N PRO A 298 9.79 -0.96 1.61
CA PRO A 298 9.87 -0.07 0.46
C PRO A 298 8.63 -0.25 -0.43
N GLY A 299 8.10 0.86 -0.93
CA GLY A 299 6.92 0.87 -1.80
C GLY A 299 7.10 -0.07 -3.00
N LEU A 300 5.98 -0.58 -3.55
CA LEU A 300 6.03 -1.47 -4.71
C LEU A 300 6.79 -0.83 -5.88
N ASP A 301 6.67 0.48 -6.05
CA ASP A 301 7.37 1.29 -7.05
C ASP A 301 8.88 1.41 -6.81
N GLN A 302 9.37 1.07 -5.61
CA GLN A 302 10.79 1.04 -5.26
C GLN A 302 11.42 -0.34 -5.49
N GLN A 303 10.61 -1.38 -5.68
CA GLN A 303 11.09 -2.73 -5.98
C GLN A 303 11.76 -2.77 -7.36
N ASP A 304 12.94 -3.41 -7.47
CA ASP A 304 13.74 -3.35 -8.70
C ASP A 304 13.04 -3.90 -9.95
N ALA A 305 12.20 -4.94 -9.78
CA ALA A 305 11.37 -5.47 -10.86
C ALA A 305 10.42 -4.40 -11.41
N VAL A 306 9.72 -3.71 -10.51
CA VAL A 306 8.71 -2.69 -10.85
C VAL A 306 9.37 -1.42 -11.37
N ARG A 307 10.48 -0.99 -10.76
CA ARG A 307 11.30 0.12 -11.27
C ARG A 307 11.80 -0.12 -12.68
N THR A 308 12.17 -1.36 -13.01
CA THR A 308 12.56 -1.74 -14.37
C THR A 308 11.39 -1.58 -15.33
N ALA A 309 10.19 -2.08 -14.96
CA ALA A 309 8.99 -1.95 -15.79
C ALA A 309 8.66 -0.47 -16.08
N PHE A 310 8.67 0.39 -15.07
CA PHE A 310 8.45 1.82 -15.28
C PHE A 310 9.54 2.50 -16.10
N ALA A 311 10.81 2.10 -15.96
CA ALA A 311 11.89 2.62 -16.79
C ALA A 311 11.72 2.23 -18.27
N ILE A 312 11.20 1.02 -18.55
CA ILE A 312 10.83 0.60 -19.90
C ILE A 312 9.72 1.48 -20.47
N PHE A 313 8.70 1.78 -19.68
CA PHE A 313 7.61 2.66 -20.12
C PHE A 313 8.10 4.08 -20.40
N ARG A 314 9.00 4.61 -19.57
CA ARG A 314 9.63 5.92 -19.82
C ARG A 314 10.46 5.96 -21.10
N MET A 315 11.02 4.82 -21.55
CA MET A 315 11.70 4.75 -22.86
C MET A 315 10.74 4.88 -24.06
N LEU A 316 9.43 4.75 -23.86
CA LEU A 316 8.41 4.98 -24.90
C LEU A 316 8.03 6.46 -25.03
N GLU A 317 8.48 7.32 -24.12
CA GLU A 317 8.30 8.76 -24.23
C GLU A 317 9.13 9.34 -25.39
N TYR A 318 8.74 10.53 -25.87
CA TYR A 318 9.44 11.19 -26.97
C TYR A 318 10.94 11.41 -26.68
N ARG A 319 11.28 11.71 -25.43
CA ARG A 319 12.64 11.78 -24.90
C ARG A 319 12.64 11.14 -23.51
N CYS A 320 13.58 10.25 -23.27
CA CYS A 320 13.79 9.59 -21.98
C CYS A 320 15.13 10.00 -21.39
N ASP A 321 15.24 9.96 -20.06
CA ASP A 321 16.49 10.24 -19.36
C ASP A 321 17.47 9.07 -19.51
N ILE A 322 18.76 9.38 -19.68
CA ILE A 322 19.81 8.38 -19.79
C ILE A 322 19.86 7.44 -18.56
N SER A 323 19.41 7.91 -17.40
CA SER A 323 19.33 7.13 -16.16
C SER A 323 18.29 6.02 -16.22
N ASP A 324 17.15 6.24 -16.89
CA ASP A 324 16.14 5.21 -17.12
C ASP A 324 16.65 4.17 -18.12
N VAL A 325 17.29 4.61 -19.21
CA VAL A 325 17.93 3.71 -20.17
C VAL A 325 18.99 2.87 -19.50
N ALA A 326 19.87 3.48 -18.70
CA ALA A 326 20.89 2.76 -17.94
C ALA A 326 20.31 1.73 -16.97
N ARG A 327 19.16 2.03 -16.33
CA ARG A 327 18.45 1.07 -15.47
C ARG A 327 17.98 -0.14 -16.27
N VAL A 328 17.40 0.08 -17.45
CA VAL A 328 16.95 -1.01 -18.34
C VAL A 328 18.15 -1.86 -18.81
N LEU A 329 19.27 -1.22 -19.20
CA LEU A 329 20.48 -1.93 -19.65
C LEU A 329 21.10 -2.80 -18.54
N ARG A 330 21.05 -2.34 -17.29
CA ARG A 330 21.60 -3.06 -16.12
C ARG A 330 20.63 -4.05 -15.48
N SER A 331 19.36 -4.08 -15.92
CA SER A 331 18.34 -4.87 -15.25
C SER A 331 18.55 -6.37 -15.41
N ALA A 332 18.51 -7.10 -14.29
CA ALA A 332 18.53 -8.56 -14.27
C ALA A 332 17.22 -9.17 -14.78
N TRP A 333 16.12 -8.42 -14.75
CA TRP A 333 14.75 -8.87 -15.03
C TRP A 333 14.42 -9.02 -16.52
N LEU A 334 15.39 -8.80 -17.41
CA LEU A 334 15.18 -8.69 -18.85
C LEU A 334 15.98 -9.72 -19.63
N ARG A 335 15.44 -10.16 -20.77
CA ARG A 335 16.03 -11.22 -21.59
C ARG A 335 17.50 -10.92 -21.90
N GLY A 336 18.39 -11.89 -21.73
CA GLY A 336 19.82 -11.72 -22.02
C GLY A 336 20.60 -10.89 -21.01
N SER A 337 20.04 -10.59 -19.82
CA SER A 337 20.70 -9.80 -18.78
C SER A 337 22.06 -10.37 -18.34
N THR A 338 22.15 -11.69 -18.19
CA THR A 338 23.40 -12.37 -17.83
C THR A 338 24.35 -12.53 -19.02
N SER A 339 23.84 -13.02 -20.16
CA SER A 339 24.66 -13.32 -21.34
C SER A 339 25.24 -12.08 -22.03
N GLU A 340 24.53 -10.96 -22.01
CA GLU A 340 24.92 -9.72 -22.70
C GLU A 340 25.47 -8.63 -21.77
N ARG A 341 25.72 -8.95 -20.49
CA ARG A 341 26.09 -7.98 -19.45
C ARG A 341 27.19 -7.02 -19.89
N THR A 342 28.29 -7.55 -20.43
CA THR A 342 29.44 -6.75 -20.88
C THR A 342 29.06 -5.82 -22.04
N GLY A 343 28.32 -6.32 -23.04
CA GLY A 343 27.89 -5.53 -24.18
C GLY A 343 26.95 -4.40 -23.78
N ARG A 344 26.03 -4.66 -22.83
CA ARG A 344 25.11 -3.65 -22.28
C ARG A 344 25.85 -2.55 -21.53
N SER A 345 26.87 -2.90 -20.73
CA SER A 345 27.72 -1.91 -20.05
C SER A 345 28.49 -1.03 -21.03
N LEU A 346 29.03 -1.60 -22.10
CA LEU A 346 29.70 -0.85 -23.17
C LEU A 346 28.71 0.06 -23.93
N LEU A 347 27.48 -0.40 -24.15
CA LEU A 347 26.42 0.42 -24.75
C LEU A 347 26.07 1.60 -23.84
N GLU A 348 25.89 1.38 -22.54
CA GLU A 348 25.64 2.46 -21.58
C GLU A 348 26.75 3.52 -21.65
N GLN A 349 28.02 3.10 -21.65
CA GLN A 349 29.16 4.02 -21.78
C GLN A 349 29.11 4.81 -23.11
N CYS A 350 28.80 4.14 -24.22
CA CYS A 350 28.66 4.78 -25.53
C CYS A 350 27.52 5.82 -25.54
N LEU A 351 26.37 5.47 -24.94
CA LEU A 351 25.21 6.35 -24.86
C LEU A 351 25.50 7.56 -23.98
N ARG A 352 26.08 7.40 -22.79
CA ARG A 352 26.45 8.51 -21.89
C ARG A 352 27.43 9.49 -22.52
N ARG A 353 28.36 9.01 -23.35
CA ARG A 353 29.31 9.86 -24.08
C ARG A 353 28.65 10.69 -25.19
N LYS A 354 27.61 10.16 -25.84
CA LYS A 354 26.95 10.80 -27.00
C LYS A 354 25.70 11.60 -26.63
N TYR A 355 24.99 11.18 -25.59
CA TYR A 355 23.71 11.71 -25.16
C TYR A 355 23.77 12.00 -23.65
N PRO A 356 24.23 13.19 -23.23
CA PRO A 356 24.56 13.45 -21.84
C PRO A 356 23.34 13.56 -20.90
N ARG A 357 22.12 13.76 -21.42
CA ARG A 357 20.90 13.89 -20.59
C ARG A 357 19.73 13.07 -21.13
N THR A 358 19.29 13.36 -22.35
CA THR A 358 18.11 12.73 -22.92
C THR A 358 18.35 12.18 -24.32
N LEU A 359 17.61 11.13 -24.66
CA LEU A 359 17.64 10.44 -25.95
C LEU A 359 16.30 9.77 -26.23
N ASN A 360 16.06 9.37 -27.48
CA ASN A 360 14.85 8.65 -27.86
C ASN A 360 15.13 7.18 -28.19
N LEU A 361 14.07 6.38 -28.24
CA LEU A 361 14.17 4.94 -28.49
C LEU A 361 14.84 4.59 -29.83
N ALA A 362 14.66 5.43 -30.87
CA ALA A 362 15.28 5.21 -32.17
C ALA A 362 16.81 5.40 -32.12
N GLU A 363 17.30 6.40 -31.38
CA GLU A 363 18.72 6.64 -31.13
C GLU A 363 19.35 5.47 -30.36
N ILE A 364 18.67 4.95 -29.33
CA ILE A 364 19.12 3.79 -28.54
C ILE A 364 19.23 2.56 -29.46
N HIS A 365 18.17 2.26 -30.21
CA HIS A 365 18.14 1.15 -31.16
C HIS A 365 19.23 1.26 -32.24
N TYR A 366 19.44 2.46 -32.79
CA TYR A 366 20.48 2.72 -33.78
C TYR A 366 21.88 2.42 -33.23
N ARG A 367 22.18 2.86 -32.00
CA ARG A 367 23.48 2.61 -31.37
C ARG A 367 23.67 1.15 -30.99
N ALA A 368 22.63 0.49 -30.49
CA ALA A 368 22.66 -0.93 -30.15
C ALA A 368 22.93 -1.82 -31.37
N GLY A 369 22.40 -1.44 -32.54
CA GLY A 369 22.58 -2.15 -33.81
C GLY A 369 23.71 -1.61 -34.70
N GLN A 370 24.61 -0.77 -34.19
CA GLN A 370 25.65 -0.13 -35.01
C GLN A 370 26.67 -1.17 -35.52
N ILE A 371 26.89 -1.19 -36.84
CA ILE A 371 27.92 -1.99 -37.52
C ILE A 371 28.88 -1.00 -38.17
N ASN A 372 30.19 -1.13 -37.90
CA ASN A 372 31.25 -0.33 -38.52
C ASN A 372 32.13 -1.26 -39.36
N ASP A 373 32.29 -0.98 -40.65
CA ASP A 373 33.17 -1.75 -41.57
C ASP A 373 32.91 -3.27 -41.53
N HIS A 374 31.64 -3.67 -41.59
CA HIS A 374 31.18 -5.07 -41.48
C HIS A 374 31.47 -5.76 -40.14
N VAL A 375 32.00 -5.04 -39.15
CA VAL A 375 32.23 -5.53 -37.79
C VAL A 375 31.17 -4.95 -36.85
N PRO A 376 30.40 -5.78 -36.13
CA PRO A 376 29.50 -5.29 -35.10
C PRO A 376 30.24 -4.46 -34.05
N ALA A 377 29.62 -3.38 -33.57
CA ALA A 377 30.24 -2.59 -32.52
C ALA A 377 30.56 -3.45 -31.27
N PRO A 378 31.55 -3.07 -30.43
CA PRO A 378 31.92 -3.82 -29.23
C PRO A 378 30.77 -4.05 -28.23
N TRP A 379 29.71 -3.24 -28.33
CA TRP A 379 28.50 -3.30 -27.51
C TRP A 379 27.31 -3.98 -28.21
N HIS A 380 27.53 -4.70 -29.31
CA HIS A 380 26.48 -5.41 -30.02
C HIS A 380 25.84 -6.50 -29.15
N CYS A 381 24.53 -6.39 -28.93
CA CYS A 381 23.74 -7.25 -28.07
C CYS A 381 22.47 -7.73 -28.82
N PRO A 382 22.42 -8.97 -29.35
CA PRO A 382 21.31 -9.44 -30.18
C PRO A 382 19.96 -9.57 -29.45
N GLU A 383 19.92 -10.01 -28.19
CA GLU A 383 18.69 -10.05 -27.38
C GLU A 383 18.21 -8.64 -27.07
N LEU A 384 19.11 -7.74 -26.65
CA LEU A 384 18.77 -6.34 -26.45
C LEU A 384 18.24 -5.67 -27.74
N ALA A 385 18.86 -5.94 -28.88
CA ALA A 385 18.40 -5.40 -30.16
C ALA A 385 16.97 -5.86 -30.48
N ARG A 386 16.64 -7.15 -30.25
CA ARG A 386 15.28 -7.69 -30.39
C ARG A 386 14.30 -7.05 -29.43
N MET A 387 14.71 -6.80 -28.19
CA MET A 387 13.90 -6.08 -27.19
C MET A 387 13.60 -4.64 -27.62
N LEU A 388 14.62 -3.89 -28.05
CA LEU A 388 14.47 -2.51 -28.53
C LEU A 388 13.58 -2.46 -29.79
N GLN A 389 13.66 -3.46 -30.66
CA GLN A 389 12.78 -3.59 -31.81
C GLN A 389 11.32 -3.84 -31.38
N ALA A 390 11.07 -4.68 -30.37
CA ALA A 390 9.74 -4.91 -29.82
C ALA A 390 9.14 -3.63 -29.24
N LEU A 391 9.93 -2.83 -28.50
CA LEU A 391 9.51 -1.52 -27.99
C LEU A 391 9.13 -0.56 -29.12
N ARG A 392 9.94 -0.47 -30.18
CA ARG A 392 9.63 0.39 -31.34
C ARG A 392 8.37 -0.06 -32.07
N ARG A 393 8.13 -1.37 -32.16
CA ARG A 393 6.89 -1.90 -32.73
C ARG A 393 5.70 -1.51 -31.87
N PHE A 394 5.82 -1.61 -30.54
CA PHE A 394 4.77 -1.21 -29.61
C PHE A 394 4.40 0.27 -29.75
N GLU A 395 5.40 1.16 -29.71
CA GLU A 395 5.25 2.61 -29.89
C GLU A 395 4.53 2.98 -31.21
N ARG A 396 4.81 2.24 -32.29
CA ARG A 396 4.18 2.47 -33.60
C ARG A 396 2.76 1.94 -33.71
N THR A 397 2.44 0.87 -32.99
CA THR A 397 1.16 0.14 -33.12
C THR A 397 0.09 0.58 -32.14
N HIS A 398 0.46 1.28 -31.05
CA HIS A 398 -0.45 1.67 -30.00
C HIS A 398 -0.50 3.21 -29.85
N ARG A 399 -0.93 3.91 -30.91
CA ARG A 399 -1.09 5.38 -30.90
C ARG A 399 -2.50 5.85 -30.57
N ASP A 400 -3.48 4.97 -30.73
CA ASP A 400 -4.88 5.31 -30.52
C ASP A 400 -5.24 5.34 -29.02
N PRO A 401 -6.16 6.22 -28.60
CA PRO A 401 -6.72 6.20 -27.25
C PRO A 401 -7.36 4.85 -26.94
N ARG A 402 -7.13 4.34 -25.73
CA ARG A 402 -7.65 3.06 -25.23
C ARG A 402 -8.10 3.22 -23.78
N SER A 403 -8.90 2.27 -23.31
CA SER A 403 -9.26 2.23 -21.89
C SER A 403 -8.04 1.91 -21.01
N ALA A 404 -8.12 2.23 -19.72
CA ALA A 404 -7.05 1.91 -18.77
C ALA A 404 -6.81 0.39 -18.66
N SER A 405 -7.87 -0.43 -18.70
CA SER A 405 -7.77 -1.89 -18.64
C SER A 405 -7.12 -2.47 -19.90
N GLU A 406 -7.41 -1.90 -21.07
CA GLU A 406 -6.73 -2.29 -22.30
C GLU A 406 -5.26 -1.92 -22.27
N TRP A 407 -4.91 -0.73 -21.78
CA TRP A 407 -3.52 -0.31 -21.61
C TRP A 407 -2.77 -1.20 -20.63
N ALA A 408 -3.36 -1.53 -19.48
CA ALA A 408 -2.76 -2.43 -18.49
C ALA A 408 -2.39 -3.78 -19.12
N ARG A 409 -3.34 -4.40 -19.84
CA ARG A 409 -3.08 -5.65 -20.57
C ARG A 409 -1.97 -5.51 -21.61
N LYS A 410 -1.97 -4.42 -22.39
CA LYS A 410 -0.96 -4.20 -23.44
C LYS A 410 0.43 -3.95 -22.89
N LEU A 411 0.55 -3.23 -21.78
CA LEU A 411 1.81 -3.01 -21.10
C LEU A 411 2.34 -4.31 -20.48
N ASP A 412 1.47 -5.15 -19.92
CA ASP A 412 1.85 -6.48 -19.41
C ASP A 412 2.30 -7.44 -20.54
N GLU A 413 1.59 -7.46 -21.67
CA GLU A 413 2.00 -8.19 -22.89
C GLU A 413 3.37 -7.73 -23.40
N LEU A 414 3.63 -6.42 -23.37
CA LEU A 414 4.92 -5.84 -23.73
C LEU A 414 6.03 -6.32 -22.78
N LEU A 415 5.84 -6.18 -21.47
CA LEU A 415 6.82 -6.61 -20.46
C LEU A 415 7.14 -8.10 -20.59
N THR A 416 6.12 -8.94 -20.76
CA THR A 416 6.27 -10.38 -20.99
C THR A 416 7.12 -10.65 -22.24
N THR A 417 6.90 -9.92 -23.34
CA THR A 417 7.68 -10.06 -24.57
C THR A 417 9.17 -9.72 -24.36
N LEU A 418 9.46 -8.74 -23.51
CA LEU A 418 10.82 -8.31 -23.16
C LEU A 418 11.53 -9.27 -22.17
N GLY A 419 10.83 -10.32 -21.72
CA GLY A 419 11.33 -11.27 -20.74
C GLY A 419 11.18 -10.81 -19.30
N TRP A 420 10.38 -9.76 -19.03
CA TRP A 420 10.02 -9.38 -17.67
C TRP A 420 8.79 -10.18 -17.21
N PRO A 421 8.76 -10.70 -15.96
CA PRO A 421 9.85 -10.68 -14.98
C PRO A 421 10.85 -11.85 -15.16
N ARG A 422 10.60 -12.78 -16.10
CA ARG A 422 11.34 -14.04 -16.23
C ARG A 422 12.36 -14.05 -17.37
N ALA A 423 13.56 -13.57 -17.06
CA ALA A 423 14.75 -13.73 -17.92
C ALA A 423 15.98 -14.30 -17.21
N THR A 424 15.84 -14.67 -15.94
CA THR A 424 16.87 -15.36 -15.17
C THR A 424 16.44 -16.80 -14.90
N ASP A 425 17.36 -17.75 -15.11
CA ASP A 425 17.28 -19.14 -14.62
C ASP A 425 17.40 -19.22 -13.08
N ARG A 426 16.96 -18.17 -12.37
CA ARG A 426 17.00 -18.10 -10.91
C ARG A 426 15.68 -18.63 -10.36
N THR A 427 15.76 -19.49 -9.35
CA THR A 427 14.62 -19.80 -8.48
C THR A 427 14.13 -18.49 -7.88
N GLN A 428 12.89 -18.13 -8.20
CA GLN A 428 12.24 -16.91 -7.68
C GLN A 428 12.17 -17.00 -6.16
N SER A 429 12.58 -15.94 -5.45
CA SER A 429 12.38 -15.89 -4.00
C SER A 429 10.89 -15.66 -3.68
N SER A 430 10.47 -15.99 -2.45
CA SER A 430 9.10 -15.74 -1.98
C SER A 430 8.74 -14.25 -2.03
N LEU A 431 9.72 -13.37 -1.74
CA LEU A 431 9.56 -11.91 -1.84
C LEU A 431 9.34 -11.46 -3.29
N GLU A 432 10.13 -11.98 -4.24
CA GLU A 432 9.95 -11.67 -5.67
C GLU A 432 8.58 -12.11 -6.16
N TRP A 433 8.08 -13.25 -5.68
CA TRP A 433 6.72 -13.71 -6.01
C TRP A 433 5.65 -12.76 -5.47
N GLN A 434 5.79 -12.28 -4.22
CA GLN A 434 4.85 -11.31 -3.62
C GLN A 434 4.83 -9.98 -4.39
N VAL A 435 6.00 -9.45 -4.78
CA VAL A 435 6.10 -8.23 -5.60
C VAL A 435 5.37 -8.39 -6.93
N LEU A 436 5.46 -9.57 -7.55
CA LEU A 436 4.81 -9.84 -8.83
C LEU A 436 3.30 -10.07 -8.71
N GLN A 437 2.80 -10.59 -7.59
CA GLN A 437 1.35 -10.61 -7.33
C GLN A 437 0.82 -9.20 -7.13
N ALA A 438 1.50 -8.40 -6.29
CA ALA A 438 1.12 -7.02 -6.01
C ALA A 438 1.18 -6.12 -7.26
N TRP A 439 1.97 -6.45 -8.28
CA TRP A 439 1.97 -5.75 -9.58
C TRP A 439 0.74 -6.08 -10.44
N ARG A 440 0.20 -7.30 -10.31
CA ARG A 440 -0.92 -7.79 -11.12
C ARG A 440 -2.27 -7.36 -10.57
N GLU A 441 -2.36 -7.21 -9.26
CA GLU A 441 -3.45 -6.54 -8.54
C GLU A 441 -3.47 -5.04 -8.90
#